data_AF-A0A815AP84-F1
#
_entry.id   AF-A0A815AP84-F1
#
_cell.length_a   1.000
_cell.length_b   1.000
_cell.length_c   1.000
_cell.angle_alpha   90.00
_cell.angle_beta   90.00
_cell.angle_gamma   90.00
#
_symmetry.space_group_name_H-M   'P 1'
#
loop_
_entity.id
_entity.type
_entity.pdbx_description
1 polymer ?
#
loop_
_entity_poly.entity_id
_entity_poly.type
_entity_poly.pdbx_seq_one_letter_code
_entity_poly.pdbx_strand_id
1 'polypeptide(L)'
;MTIAKDSDIRSTIHLTSLSINDCSDLKMDEIESLLSLLPMLKYLRLLGQRYSIDHQFFDGSRWEELIQSKLPLLNQFHFWFYNSQDFDSNRATVESLIAPFQTPFWLKNKNWFIKCDYEHSKA
;
A
#
# COMPACT_ATOMS: atom_id res chain seq x y z
N MET A 1 18.83 -28.31 -34.75
CA MET A 1 18.44 -26.89 -34.72
C MET A 1 17.57 -26.71 -33.49
N THR A 2 18.20 -26.35 -32.37
CA THR A 2 17.54 -26.29 -31.06
C THR A 2 17.24 -24.83 -30.78
N ILE A 3 15.96 -24.49 -30.74
CA ILE A 3 15.50 -23.16 -30.32
C ILE A 3 15.75 -23.10 -28.81
N ALA A 4 16.70 -22.26 -28.39
CA ALA A 4 16.87 -21.91 -27.00
C ALA A 4 15.56 -21.30 -26.51
N LYS A 5 14.93 -21.95 -25.52
CA LYS A 5 13.86 -21.33 -24.76
C LYS A 5 14.46 -20.09 -24.10
N ASP A 6 13.90 -18.93 -24.40
CA ASP A 6 14.01 -17.74 -23.55
C ASP A 6 13.69 -18.16 -22.12
N SER A 7 14.73 -18.47 -21.35
CA SER A 7 14.64 -18.47 -19.90
C SER A 7 14.48 -17.01 -19.53
N ASP A 8 13.25 -16.63 -19.19
CA ASP A 8 12.88 -15.36 -18.57
C ASP A 8 13.78 -15.16 -17.33
N ILE A 9 14.95 -14.54 -17.51
CA ILE A 9 15.80 -14.08 -16.42
C ILE A 9 15.12 -12.82 -15.87
N ARG A 10 13.99 -12.99 -15.21
CA ARG A 10 13.59 -12.05 -14.18
C ARG A 10 14.58 -12.27 -13.05
N SER A 11 15.66 -11.51 -13.06
CA SER A 11 16.53 -11.37 -11.90
C SER A 11 15.65 -11.00 -10.71
N THR A 12 15.28 -11.99 -9.90
CA THR A 12 14.43 -11.76 -8.75
C THR A 12 15.22 -10.91 -7.78
N ILE A 13 14.80 -9.66 -7.61
CA ILE A 13 15.42 -8.76 -6.65
C ILE A 13 15.14 -9.36 -5.26
N HIS A 14 16.19 -9.81 -4.57
CA HIS A 14 16.09 -10.42 -3.24
C HIS A 14 15.91 -9.38 -2.11
N LEU A 15 15.30 -8.23 -2.43
CA LEU A 15 15.08 -7.18 -1.46
C LEU A 15 14.02 -7.63 -0.46
N THR A 16 14.38 -7.61 0.82
CA THR A 16 13.50 -8.04 1.91
C THR A 16 12.89 -6.86 2.68
N SER A 17 13.42 -5.66 2.50
CA SER A 17 12.96 -4.44 3.16
C SER A 17 13.04 -3.26 2.20
N LEU A 18 11.97 -2.49 2.09
CA LEU A 18 11.86 -1.28 1.27
C LEU A 18 11.24 -0.19 2.12
N SER A 19 11.88 0.97 2.15
CA SER A 19 11.36 2.16 2.82
C SER A 19 11.48 3.34 1.87
N ILE A 20 10.34 3.90 1.47
CA ILE A 20 10.25 5.13 0.68
C ILE A 20 9.73 6.21 1.62
N ASN A 21 10.60 7.16 1.98
CA ASN A 21 10.27 8.19 2.97
C ASN A 21 9.52 9.39 2.36
N ASP A 22 9.46 9.46 1.03
CA ASP A 22 8.63 10.41 0.30
C ASP A 22 8.16 9.76 -1.00
N CYS A 23 6.88 9.38 -1.05
CA CYS A 23 6.20 8.90 -2.24
C CYS A 23 5.07 9.82 -2.68
N SER A 24 5.13 11.11 -2.31
CA SER A 24 4.07 12.10 -2.55
C SER A 24 3.71 12.24 -4.03
N ASP A 25 4.70 12.11 -4.91
CA ASP A 25 4.52 12.25 -6.37
C ASP A 25 4.21 10.93 -7.09
N LEU A 26 4.31 9.77 -6.42
CA LEU A 26 4.08 8.48 -7.04
C LEU A 26 2.58 8.18 -7.14
N LYS A 27 2.13 7.58 -8.24
CA LYS A 27 0.78 7.03 -8.36
C LYS A 27 0.72 5.61 -7.80
N MET A 28 -0.48 5.15 -7.47
CA MET A 28 -0.66 3.78 -6.95
C MET A 28 -0.20 2.73 -7.97
N ASP A 29 -0.48 2.92 -9.27
CA ASP A 29 -0.01 2.03 -10.34
C ASP A 29 1.52 1.89 -10.38
N GLU A 30 2.25 2.98 -10.11
CA GLU A 30 3.72 2.99 -10.10
C GLU A 30 4.26 2.22 -8.89
N ILE A 31 3.61 2.38 -7.72
CA ILE A 31 3.92 1.61 -6.51
C ILE A 31 3.66 0.13 -6.73
N GLU A 32 2.52 -0.26 -7.31
CA GLU A 32 2.19 -1.66 -7.62
C GLU A 32 3.18 -2.29 -8.60
N SER A 33 3.55 -1.53 -9.64
CA SER A 33 4.55 -1.96 -10.62
C SER A 33 5.89 -2.22 -9.96
N LEU A 34 6.34 -1.32 -9.08
CA LEU A 34 7.58 -1.49 -8.31
C LEU A 34 7.49 -2.72 -7.40
N LEU A 35 6.41 -2.84 -6.61
CA LEU A 35 6.25 -3.91 -5.63
C LEU A 35 6.11 -5.29 -6.28
N SER A 36 5.56 -5.35 -7.49
CA SER A 36 5.49 -6.59 -8.28
C SER A 36 6.85 -7.19 -8.64
N LEU A 37 7.92 -6.40 -8.57
CA LEU A 37 9.30 -6.84 -8.79
C LEU A 37 9.96 -7.41 -7.52
N LEU A 38 9.29 -7.32 -6.37
CA LEU A 38 9.86 -7.56 -5.04
C LEU A 38 9.11 -8.69 -4.28
N PRO A 39 9.00 -9.91 -4.84
CA PRO A 39 8.21 -10.98 -4.23
C PRO A 39 8.76 -11.46 -2.87
N MET A 40 10.02 -11.14 -2.56
CA MET A 40 10.67 -11.52 -1.31
C MET A 40 10.55 -10.46 -0.20
N LEU A 41 9.80 -9.38 -0.45
CA LEU A 41 9.66 -8.27 0.47
C LEU A 41 8.92 -8.70 1.74
N LYS A 42 9.55 -8.46 2.90
CA LYS A 42 9.02 -8.77 4.23
C LYS A 42 8.57 -7.51 4.98
N TYR A 43 9.21 -6.39 4.68
CA TYR A 43 8.94 -5.09 5.27
C TYR A 43 8.74 -4.04 4.18
N LEU A 44 7.62 -3.32 4.24
CA LEU A 44 7.31 -2.20 3.39
C LEU A 44 6.95 -0.99 4.24
N ARG A 45 7.65 0.13 4.01
CA ARG A 45 7.28 1.44 4.57
C ARG A 45 7.15 2.48 3.46
N LEU A 46 5.98 3.12 3.40
CA LEU A 46 5.66 4.17 2.44
C LEU A 46 5.17 5.41 3.19
N LEU A 47 5.87 6.52 3.06
CA LEU A 47 5.48 7.79 3.64
C LEU A 47 5.31 8.81 2.52
N GLY A 48 4.23 9.59 2.55
CA GLY A 48 4.02 10.67 1.59
C GLY A 48 3.01 11.69 2.10
N GLN A 49 3.18 12.94 1.68
CA GLN A 49 2.22 13.99 1.91
C GLN A 49 1.44 14.19 0.61
N ARG A 50 0.14 13.88 0.60
CA ARG A 50 -0.68 14.04 -0.60
C ARG A 50 -1.59 15.24 -0.44
N TYR A 51 -1.40 16.21 -1.32
CA TYR A 51 -2.23 17.42 -1.38
C TYR A 51 -3.50 17.23 -2.21
N SER A 52 -3.63 16.09 -2.93
CA SER A 52 -4.82 15.71 -3.67
C SER A 52 -5.44 14.44 -3.11
N ILE A 53 -6.77 14.37 -3.18
CA ILE A 53 -7.54 13.15 -2.99
C ILE A 53 -7.21 12.21 -4.16
N ASP A 54 -6.10 11.49 -4.07
CA ASP A 54 -5.98 10.22 -4.77
C ASP A 54 -6.41 9.12 -3.79
N HIS A 55 -7.73 8.87 -3.75
CA HIS A 55 -8.34 7.84 -2.91
C HIS A 55 -7.74 6.45 -3.15
N GLN A 56 -7.01 6.24 -4.25
CA GLN A 56 -6.39 4.96 -4.59
C GLN A 56 -5.46 4.43 -3.52
N PHE A 57 -4.78 5.30 -2.75
CA PHE A 57 -3.91 4.86 -1.64
C PHE A 57 -4.67 4.42 -0.40
N PHE A 58 -5.92 4.85 -0.26
CA PHE A 58 -6.84 4.46 0.80
C PHE A 58 -7.78 3.31 0.38
N ASP A 59 -7.55 2.70 -0.79
CA ASP A 59 -8.28 1.52 -1.24
C ASP A 59 -7.68 0.26 -0.59
N GLY A 60 -8.25 -0.13 0.55
CA GLY A 60 -7.86 -1.35 1.25
C GLY A 60 -8.09 -2.64 0.44
N SER A 61 -9.05 -2.65 -0.49
CA SER A 61 -9.28 -3.83 -1.35
C SER A 61 -8.13 -4.01 -2.32
N ARG A 62 -7.67 -2.91 -2.92
CA ARG A 62 -6.53 -2.89 -3.84
C ARG A 62 -5.22 -3.30 -3.15
N TRP A 63 -4.98 -2.80 -1.95
CA TRP A 63 -3.84 -3.25 -1.14
C TRP A 63 -3.93 -4.74 -0.78
N GLU A 64 -5.11 -5.23 -0.42
CA GLU A 64 -5.32 -6.65 -0.12
C GLU A 64 -4.97 -7.52 -1.33
N GLU A 65 -5.47 -7.19 -2.52
CA GLU A 65 -5.18 -7.92 -3.75
C GLU A 65 -3.67 -7.92 -4.07
N LEU A 66 -3.01 -6.77 -3.98
CA LEU A 66 -1.58 -6.66 -4.21
C LEU A 66 -0.78 -7.53 -3.23
N ILE A 67 -1.10 -7.48 -1.93
CA ILE A 67 -0.36 -8.22 -0.91
C ILE A 67 -0.57 -9.72 -1.09
N GLN A 68 -1.81 -10.16 -1.34
CA GLN A 68 -2.12 -11.57 -1.56
C GLN A 68 -1.43 -12.12 -2.81
N SER A 69 -1.38 -11.34 -3.90
CA SER A 69 -0.92 -11.84 -5.20
C SER A 69 0.58 -11.64 -5.45
N LYS A 70 1.18 -10.55 -4.95
CA LYS A 70 2.57 -10.16 -5.28
C LYS A 70 3.51 -10.16 -4.10
N LEU A 71 3.02 -10.00 -2.87
CA LEU A 71 3.86 -9.83 -1.68
C LEU A 71 3.55 -10.90 -0.61
N PRO A 72 3.65 -12.20 -0.94
CA PRO A 72 3.23 -13.28 -0.05
C PRO A 72 4.03 -13.32 1.26
N LEU A 73 5.26 -12.81 1.26
CA LEU A 73 6.16 -12.80 2.42
C LEU A 73 6.05 -11.51 3.26
N LEU A 74 5.16 -10.58 2.89
CA LEU A 74 5.03 -9.31 3.59
C LEU A 74 4.43 -9.52 4.98
N ASN A 75 5.23 -9.19 6.00
CA ASN A 75 4.90 -9.37 7.41
C ASN A 75 4.65 -8.03 8.11
N GLN A 76 5.21 -6.96 7.59
CA GLN A 76 5.05 -5.61 8.12
C GLN A 76 4.79 -4.64 6.97
N PHE A 77 3.69 -3.92 7.08
CA PHE A 77 3.31 -2.86 6.16
C PHE A 77 3.00 -1.60 6.96
N HIS A 78 3.79 -0.56 6.72
CA HIS A 78 3.60 0.75 7.33
C HIS A 78 3.34 1.74 6.20
N PHE A 79 2.18 2.39 6.23
CA PHE A 79 1.93 3.52 5.37
C PHE A 79 1.39 4.70 6.17
N TRP A 80 1.81 5.90 5.79
CA TRP A 80 1.25 7.14 6.33
C TRP A 80 1.08 8.13 5.18
N PHE A 81 -0.18 8.46 4.92
CA PHE A 81 -0.57 9.47 3.94
C PHE A 81 -1.31 10.58 4.67
N TYR A 82 -0.78 11.79 4.58
CA TYR A 82 -1.48 12.99 5.03
C TYR A 82 -2.36 13.51 3.88
N ASN A 83 -3.60 13.90 4.20
CA ASN A 83 -4.50 14.58 3.28
C ASN A 83 -4.94 15.89 3.93
N SER A 84 -4.70 17.00 3.24
CA SER A 84 -4.97 18.36 3.72
C SER A 84 -6.37 18.90 3.36
N GLN A 85 -7.18 18.14 2.60
CA GLN A 85 -8.52 18.60 2.26
C GLN A 85 -9.49 18.41 3.43
N ASP A 86 -10.35 19.40 3.63
CA ASP A 86 -11.48 19.33 4.55
C ASP A 86 -12.37 18.17 4.12
N PHE A 87 -12.21 17.01 4.76
CA PHE A 87 -13.27 16.05 4.83
C PHE A 87 -14.42 16.78 5.51
N ASP A 88 -15.44 17.15 4.75
CA ASP A 88 -16.70 17.66 5.29
C ASP A 88 -17.04 16.73 6.46
N SER A 89 -17.00 17.28 7.68
CA SER A 89 -16.57 16.61 8.93
C SER A 89 -17.55 15.56 9.43
N ASN A 90 -17.85 14.60 8.57
CA ASN A 90 -18.85 13.59 8.74
C ASN A 90 -18.14 12.27 8.96
N ARG A 91 -18.45 11.62 10.08
CA ARG A 91 -17.93 10.30 10.45
C ARG A 91 -18.12 9.27 9.34
N ALA A 92 -19.18 9.40 8.55
CA ALA A 92 -19.47 8.55 7.41
C ALA A 92 -18.33 8.50 6.37
N THR A 93 -17.52 9.56 6.25
CA THR A 93 -16.41 9.62 5.27
C THR A 93 -15.15 8.91 5.77
N VAL A 94 -14.91 8.88 7.09
CA VAL A 94 -13.79 8.13 7.67
C VAL A 94 -14.11 6.65 7.72
N GLU A 95 -15.33 6.29 8.13
CA GLU A 95 -15.79 4.90 8.13
C GLU A 95 -15.72 4.28 6.74
N SER A 96 -16.09 5.02 5.70
CA SER A 96 -16.01 4.52 4.31
C SER A 96 -14.57 4.32 3.84
N LEU A 97 -13.60 5.12 4.29
CA LEU A 97 -12.17 4.93 4.00
C LEU A 97 -11.57 3.73 4.74
N ILE A 98 -12.04 3.45 5.96
CA ILE A 98 -11.51 2.34 6.78
C ILE A 98 -12.18 1.01 6.42
N ALA A 99 -13.44 1.01 5.98
CA ALA A 99 -14.21 -0.19 5.72
C ALA A 99 -13.49 -1.23 4.82
N PRO A 100 -12.79 -0.84 3.74
CA PRO A 100 -12.00 -1.79 2.92
C PRO A 100 -10.86 -2.50 3.66
N PHE A 101 -10.40 -1.96 4.79
CA PHE A 101 -9.35 -2.55 5.62
C PHE A 101 -9.89 -3.43 6.77
N GLN A 102 -11.20 -3.71 6.80
CA GLN A 102 -11.84 -4.51 7.85
C GLN A 102 -12.22 -5.92 7.37
N THR A 103 -11.71 -6.36 6.22
CA THR A 103 -11.94 -7.73 5.73
C THR A 103 -11.25 -8.76 6.63
N PRO A 104 -11.65 -10.05 6.57
CA PRO A 104 -10.97 -11.12 7.28
C PRO A 104 -9.48 -11.22 6.96
N PHE A 105 -9.05 -10.82 5.76
CA PHE A 105 -7.64 -10.78 5.39
C PHE A 105 -6.84 -9.88 6.34
N TRP A 106 -7.30 -8.65 6.54
CA TRP A 106 -6.64 -7.70 7.44
C TRP A 106 -6.72 -8.15 8.90
N LEU A 107 -7.94 -8.44 9.37
CA LEU A 107 -8.21 -8.65 10.80
C LEU A 107 -7.82 -10.04 11.32
N LYS A 108 -7.93 -11.09 10.51
CA LYS A 108 -7.71 -12.48 10.95
C LYS A 108 -6.46 -13.09 10.33
N ASN A 109 -6.23 -12.92 9.03
CA ASN A 109 -5.13 -13.58 8.34
C ASN A 109 -3.80 -12.88 8.61
N LYS A 110 -3.77 -11.55 8.46
CA LYS A 110 -2.60 -10.73 8.75
C LYS A 110 -2.53 -10.28 10.20
N ASN A 111 -3.68 -10.14 10.86
CA ASN A 111 -3.81 -9.56 12.20
C ASN A 111 -3.16 -8.16 12.25
N TRP A 112 -3.39 -7.38 11.19
CA TRP A 112 -2.91 -6.01 11.05
C TRP A 112 -4.03 -5.03 11.38
N PHE A 113 -3.67 -3.93 12.04
CA PHE A 113 -4.61 -2.90 12.46
C PHE A 113 -4.36 -1.62 11.68
N ILE A 114 -5.42 -1.02 11.16
CA ILE A 114 -5.38 0.31 10.54
C ILE A 114 -5.81 1.35 11.57
N LYS A 115 -5.05 2.43 11.65
CA LYS A 115 -5.37 3.61 12.46
C LYS A 115 -5.59 4.80 11.54
N CYS A 116 -6.70 5.51 11.74
CA CYS A 116 -6.96 6.79 11.11
C CYS A 116 -6.94 7.85 12.21
N ASP A 117 -6.02 8.79 12.12
CA ASP A 117 -5.91 9.92 13.03
C ASP A 117 -6.38 11.19 12.31
N TYR A 118 -7.09 12.06 13.03
CA TYR A 118 -7.52 13.36 12.54
C TYR A 118 -6.69 14.45 13.24
N GLU A 119 -5.98 15.26 12.47
CA GLU A 119 -5.33 16.46 12.99
C GLU A 119 -6.25 17.66 12.80
N HIS A 120 -6.81 18.19 13.90
CA HIS A 120 -7.48 19.48 13.86
C HIS A 120 -6.43 20.58 13.73
N SER A 121 -6.48 21.37 12.67
CA SER A 121 -5.77 22.64 12.63
C SER A 121 -6.34 23.53 13.75
N LYS A 122 -5.47 23.99 14.67
CA LYS A 122 -5.86 25.04 15.61
C LYS A 122 -6.07 26.32 14.81
N ALA A 123 -7.29 26.85 14.86
CA ALA A 123 -7.64 28.18 14.37
C ALA A 123 -6.83 29.26 15.10
#